data_AF-A0A2E1ECK0-F1
#
_entry.id   AF-A0A2E1ECK0-F1
#
_cell.length_a   1.000
_cell.length_b   1.000
_cell.length_c   1.000
_cell.angle_alpha   90.00
_cell.angle_beta   90.00
_cell.angle_gamma   90.00
#
_symmetry.space_group_name_H-M   'P 1'
#
loop_
_entity.id
_entity.type
_entity.pdbx_description
1 polymer ?
#
loop_
_entity_poly.entity_id
_entity_poly.type
_entity_poly.pdbx_seq_one_letter_code
_entity_poly.pdbx_strand_id
1 'polypeptide(L)'
;MKKLMTAVFVAGTMVFGAAALVVTPVVAQEEASLQSLEEFVEQMLVENADDPAAFEEAIANFVAGSADPELANEAVINALTNPKSDAAKIALQNNAALKEAGARGLGRAIAIVGVTNPTAAANMQAQIEASNDTTLVSSANEGNATQTASIRSSTGGDEGAGQQEDSTPETPVSPN
;
A
#
# COMPACT_ATOMS: atom_id res chain seq x y z
N MET A 1 36.46 -19.98 43.91
CA MET A 1 36.97 -18.63 44.27
C MET A 1 36.31 -17.64 43.33
N LYS A 2 35.54 -16.67 43.87
CA LYS A 2 35.81 -15.22 43.81
C LYS A 2 35.99 -14.68 42.37
N LYS A 3 35.30 -13.65 41.89
CA LYS A 3 34.42 -12.62 42.51
C LYS A 3 34.04 -11.65 41.36
N LEU A 4 32.82 -11.08 41.42
CA LEU A 4 32.49 -9.65 41.21
C LEU A 4 32.63 -9.07 39.77
N MET A 5 31.73 -8.27 39.19
CA MET A 5 31.00 -7.09 39.69
C MET A 5 29.80 -6.78 38.74
N THR A 6 28.58 -6.58 39.25
CA THR A 6 27.94 -5.25 39.54
C THR A 6 27.16 -4.74 38.32
N ALA A 7 25.82 -4.87 38.30
CA ALA A 7 24.78 -3.91 38.72
C ALA A 7 24.74 -2.65 37.83
N VAL A 8 23.59 -2.19 37.34
CA VAL A 8 22.63 -1.25 37.99
C VAL A 8 21.26 -1.43 37.30
N PHE A 9 20.17 -1.80 38.01
CA PHE A 9 19.02 -0.95 38.42
C PHE A 9 18.48 -0.02 37.32
N VAL A 10 17.17 0.08 37.08
CA VAL A 10 16.24 0.88 37.89
C VAL A 10 14.83 0.28 37.86
N ALA A 11 14.28 0.04 39.06
CA ALA A 11 12.86 -0.09 39.31
C ALA A 11 12.23 1.31 39.45
N GLY A 12 11.00 1.49 38.99
CA GLY A 12 10.24 2.72 39.21
C GLY A 12 8.77 2.61 38.79
N THR A 13 7.96 1.97 39.63
CA THR A 13 6.50 2.13 39.67
C THR A 13 6.13 3.55 40.12
N MET A 14 5.08 4.17 39.54
CA MET A 14 4.13 5.18 40.07
C MET A 14 3.46 5.87 38.84
N VAL A 15 2.20 6.30 38.73
CA VAL A 15 1.01 6.44 39.58
C VAL A 15 -0.15 6.80 38.63
N PHE A 16 -1.38 6.29 38.84
CA PHE A 16 -2.58 6.88 38.24
C PHE A 16 -2.95 8.16 39.02
N GLY A 17 -2.98 9.31 38.35
CA GLY A 17 -3.37 10.60 38.92
C GLY A 17 -3.78 11.60 37.83
N ALA A 18 -4.90 12.28 38.02
CA ALA A 18 -5.68 12.99 37.02
C ALA A 18 -5.05 14.29 36.47
N ALA A 19 -5.41 14.58 35.20
CA ALA A 19 -5.49 15.87 34.53
C ALA A 19 -4.26 16.81 34.62
N ALA A 20 -3.41 16.71 33.61
CA ALA A 20 -2.61 17.84 33.12
C ALA A 20 -2.64 17.81 31.60
N LEU A 21 -2.84 18.99 31.00
CA LEU A 21 -2.75 19.26 29.56
C LEU A 21 -1.60 18.46 28.94
N VAL A 22 -1.95 17.47 28.12
CA VAL A 22 -0.97 16.75 27.30
C VAL A 22 -0.56 17.73 26.21
N VAL A 23 0.51 18.48 26.48
CA VAL A 23 1.41 18.93 25.43
C VAL A 23 1.79 17.64 24.73
N THR A 24 1.18 17.41 23.57
CA THR A 24 1.58 16.35 22.65
C THR A 24 3.09 16.41 22.57
N PRO A 25 3.84 15.36 22.95
CA PRO A 25 5.18 15.27 22.42
C PRO A 25 4.97 15.33 20.91
N VAL A 26 5.53 16.37 20.29
CA VAL A 26 5.99 16.29 18.91
C VAL A 26 6.90 15.08 18.94
N VAL A 27 6.31 13.90 18.73
CA VAL A 27 7.04 12.69 18.40
C VAL A 27 7.74 13.11 17.13
N ALA A 28 9.06 13.29 17.22
CA ALA A 28 9.89 13.40 16.05
C ALA A 28 9.45 12.24 15.16
N GLN A 29 8.75 12.59 14.08
CA GLN A 29 8.29 11.67 13.06
C GLN A 29 9.59 11.14 12.46
N GLU A 30 10.06 10.02 13.00
CA GLU A 30 11.24 9.34 12.53
C GLU A 30 10.96 9.07 11.05
N GLU A 31 11.71 9.71 10.15
CA GLU A 31 11.61 9.40 8.73
C GLU A 31 11.77 7.89 8.61
N ALA A 32 10.71 7.21 8.18
CA ALA A 32 10.74 5.77 8.05
C ALA A 32 11.85 5.44 7.05
N SER A 33 12.95 4.88 7.53
CA SER A 33 14.06 4.50 6.68
C SER A 33 13.60 3.40 5.73
N LEU A 34 14.18 3.35 4.54
CA LEU A 34 13.94 2.26 3.58
C LEU A 34 14.10 0.88 4.28
N GLN A 35 15.13 0.74 5.13
CA GLN A 35 15.38 -0.48 5.87
C GLN A 35 14.22 -0.87 6.80
N SER A 36 13.66 0.07 7.57
CA SER A 36 12.54 -0.23 8.45
C SER A 36 11.26 -0.59 7.68
N LEU A 37 11.06 -0.01 6.50
CA LEU A 37 9.93 -0.36 5.63
C LEU A 37 10.12 -1.75 5.02
N GLU A 38 11.33 -2.09 4.57
CA GLU A 38 11.64 -3.43 4.06
C GLU A 38 11.41 -4.52 5.12
N GLU A 39 11.88 -4.29 6.35
CA GLU A 39 11.65 -5.21 7.47
C GLU A 39 10.15 -5.39 7.76
N PHE A 40 9.38 -4.31 7.71
CA PHE A 40 7.93 -4.36 7.87
C PHE A 40 7.23 -5.14 6.75
N VAL A 41 7.63 -4.93 5.49
CA VAL A 41 7.05 -5.66 4.34
C VAL A 41 7.42 -7.14 4.40
N GLU A 42 8.65 -7.48 4.78
CA GLU A 42 9.07 -8.87 4.95
C GLU A 42 8.28 -9.56 6.06
N GLN A 43 7.99 -8.87 7.16
CA GLN A 43 7.10 -9.39 8.19
C GLN A 43 5.69 -9.64 7.64
N MET A 44 5.12 -8.69 6.91
CA MET A 44 3.81 -8.84 6.28
C MET A 44 3.76 -10.02 5.31
N LEU A 45 4.84 -10.24 4.56
CA LEU A 45 4.99 -11.37 3.66
C LEU A 45 4.95 -12.70 4.41
N VAL A 46 5.65 -12.80 5.55
CA VAL A 46 5.65 -13.99 6.40
C VAL A 46 4.29 -14.22 7.07
N GLU A 47 3.66 -13.17 7.57
CA GLU A 47 2.34 -13.24 8.21
C GLU A 47 1.24 -13.70 7.24
N ASN A 48 1.38 -13.38 5.95
CA ASN A 48 0.43 -13.73 4.90
C ASN A 48 0.94 -14.86 3.99
N ALA A 49 1.91 -15.67 4.43
CA ALA A 49 2.56 -16.66 3.57
C ALA A 49 1.60 -17.67 2.92
N ASP A 50 0.48 -17.98 3.60
CA ASP A 50 -0.56 -18.89 3.14
C ASP A 50 -1.79 -18.18 2.53
N ASP A 51 -1.81 -16.84 2.51
CA ASP A 51 -2.92 -16.04 1.98
C ASP A 51 -2.41 -14.90 1.06
N PRO A 52 -2.12 -15.21 -0.21
CA PRO A 52 -1.69 -14.21 -1.17
C PRO A 52 -2.73 -13.10 -1.40
N ALA A 53 -4.03 -13.38 -1.25
CA ALA A 53 -5.05 -12.36 -1.46
C ALA A 53 -5.02 -11.32 -0.33
N ALA A 54 -4.88 -11.76 0.91
CA ALA A 54 -4.68 -10.86 2.05
C ALA A 54 -3.37 -10.06 1.91
N PHE A 55 -2.29 -10.70 1.44
CA PHE A 55 -1.02 -10.00 1.19
C PHE A 55 -1.17 -8.91 0.12
N GLU A 56 -1.83 -9.20 -1.00
CA GLU A 56 -2.10 -8.24 -2.07
C GLU A 56 -2.82 -6.99 -1.55
N GLU A 57 -3.88 -7.18 -0.76
CA GLU A 57 -4.65 -6.09 -0.17
C GLU A 57 -3.84 -5.30 0.86
N ALA A 58 -3.07 -5.99 1.70
CA ALA A 58 -2.21 -5.35 2.69
C ALA A 58 -1.15 -4.45 2.04
N ILE A 59 -0.50 -4.91 0.96
CA ILE A 59 0.46 -4.12 0.19
C ILE A 59 -0.21 -2.90 -0.46
N ALA A 60 -1.37 -3.08 -1.08
CA ALA A 60 -2.09 -1.98 -1.70
C ALA A 60 -2.41 -0.86 -0.70
N ASN A 61 -2.92 -1.23 0.47
CA ASN A 61 -3.28 -0.30 1.54
C ASN A 61 -2.05 0.37 2.18
N PHE A 62 -0.98 -0.40 2.40
CA PHE A 62 0.26 0.10 2.98
C PHE A 62 0.89 1.18 2.09
N VAL A 63 1.07 0.91 0.80
CA VAL A 63 1.74 1.84 -0.11
C VAL A 63 0.87 3.07 -0.39
N ALA A 64 -0.43 2.88 -0.65
CA ALA A 64 -1.34 4.01 -0.91
C ALA A 64 -1.58 4.89 0.32
N GLY A 65 -1.49 4.32 1.53
CA GLY A 65 -1.62 5.03 2.81
C GLY A 65 -0.31 5.59 3.36
N SER A 66 0.82 5.34 2.71
CA SER A 66 2.14 5.81 3.17
C SER A 66 2.28 7.33 3.06
N ALA A 67 3.03 7.93 3.98
CA ALA A 67 3.45 9.32 3.88
C ALA A 67 4.40 9.55 2.68
N ASP A 68 5.17 8.51 2.33
CA ASP A 68 6.00 8.46 1.13
C ASP A 68 5.68 7.16 0.35
N PRO A 69 4.77 7.24 -0.64
CA PRO A 69 4.40 6.09 -1.46
C PRO A 69 5.54 5.58 -2.36
N GLU A 70 6.47 6.45 -2.77
CA GLU A 70 7.59 6.07 -3.63
C GLU A 70 8.61 5.26 -2.84
N LEU A 71 8.92 5.67 -1.60
CA LEU A 71 9.80 4.93 -0.71
C LEU A 71 9.17 3.60 -0.25
N ALA A 72 7.86 3.59 0.03
CA ALA A 72 7.14 2.37 0.36
C ALA A 72 7.11 1.38 -0.82
N ASN A 73 6.93 1.89 -2.05
CA ASN A 73 7.00 1.07 -3.26
C ASN A 73 8.38 0.44 -3.44
N GLU A 74 9.46 1.21 -3.25
CA GLU A 74 10.83 0.69 -3.30
C GLU A 74 11.05 -0.42 -2.25
N ALA A 75 10.60 -0.22 -1.01
CA ALA A 75 10.71 -1.24 0.03
C ALA A 75 10.03 -2.56 -0.34
N VAL A 76 8.84 -2.49 -0.94
CA VAL A 76 8.11 -3.67 -1.40
C VAL A 76 8.83 -4.36 -2.56
N ILE A 77 9.32 -3.60 -3.55
CA ILE A 77 10.10 -4.17 -4.65
C ILE A 77 11.32 -4.92 -4.10
N ASN A 78 12.05 -4.33 -3.16
CA ASN A 78 13.23 -4.94 -2.56
C ASN A 78 12.85 -6.21 -1.79
N ALA A 79 11.78 -6.19 -0.99
CA ALA A 79 11.32 -7.37 -0.25
C ALA A 79 10.86 -8.52 -1.17
N LEU A 80 10.28 -8.22 -2.34
CA LEU A 80 9.80 -9.24 -3.30
C LEU A 80 10.88 -9.78 -4.24
N THR A 81 11.96 -9.03 -4.44
CA THR A 81 13.04 -9.39 -5.39
C THR A 81 14.28 -9.89 -4.69
N ASN A 82 14.60 -9.34 -3.52
CA ASN A 82 15.79 -9.67 -2.75
C ASN A 82 15.55 -9.50 -1.23
N PRO A 83 14.66 -10.31 -0.62
CA PRO A 83 14.40 -10.25 0.82
C PRO A 83 15.67 -10.54 1.63
N LYS A 84 15.84 -9.81 2.72
CA LYS A 84 16.98 -9.91 3.63
C LYS A 84 16.79 -11.05 4.63
N SER A 85 15.60 -11.19 5.21
CA SER A 85 15.31 -12.24 6.18
C SER A 85 15.16 -13.62 5.54
N ASP A 86 15.63 -14.64 6.27
CA ASP A 86 15.51 -16.03 5.80
C ASP A 86 14.06 -16.51 5.80
N ALA A 87 13.22 -15.99 6.70
CA ALA A 87 11.79 -16.30 6.74
C ALA A 87 11.07 -15.81 5.47
N ALA A 88 11.33 -14.57 5.03
CA ALA A 88 10.73 -14.05 3.80
C ALA A 88 11.24 -14.78 2.55
N LYS A 89 12.53 -15.13 2.49
CA LYS A 89 13.07 -15.99 1.43
C LYS A 89 12.33 -17.33 1.36
N ILE A 90 12.15 -18.00 2.49
CA ILE A 90 11.46 -19.29 2.58
C ILE A 90 9.99 -19.15 2.15
N ALA A 91 9.31 -18.11 2.61
CA ALA A 91 7.91 -17.86 2.24
C ALA A 91 7.76 -17.67 0.72
N LEU A 92 8.59 -16.83 0.08
CA LEU A 92 8.59 -16.66 -1.38
C LEU A 92 8.94 -17.94 -2.15
N GLN A 93 9.86 -18.76 -1.62
CA GLN A 93 10.24 -20.04 -2.23
C GLN A 93 9.12 -21.07 -2.16
N ASN A 94 8.37 -21.09 -1.06
CA ASN A 94 7.29 -22.06 -0.84
C ASN A 94 5.99 -21.65 -1.53
N ASN A 95 5.80 -20.35 -1.81
CA ASN A 95 4.59 -19.84 -2.43
C ASN A 95 4.90 -18.75 -3.46
N ALA A 96 5.07 -19.18 -4.72
CA ALA A 96 5.35 -18.27 -5.84
C ALA A 96 4.22 -17.23 -6.07
N ALA A 97 2.99 -17.52 -5.65
CA ALA A 97 1.86 -16.59 -5.80
C ALA A 97 1.99 -15.35 -4.92
N LEU A 98 2.78 -15.38 -3.84
CA LEU A 98 3.03 -14.20 -3.00
C LEU A 98 3.71 -13.07 -3.77
N LYS A 99 4.61 -13.41 -4.68
CA LYS A 99 5.31 -12.40 -5.49
C LYS A 99 4.36 -11.70 -6.45
N GLU A 100 3.53 -12.48 -7.14
CA GLU A 100 2.51 -11.94 -8.05
C GLU A 100 1.46 -11.13 -7.28
N ALA A 101 1.04 -11.61 -6.11
CA ALA A 101 0.10 -10.92 -5.24
C ALA A 101 0.66 -9.57 -4.74
N GLY A 102 1.88 -9.55 -4.21
CA GLY A 102 2.53 -8.31 -3.80
C GLY A 102 2.68 -7.33 -4.96
N ALA A 103 3.05 -7.83 -6.14
CA ALA A 103 3.15 -7.01 -7.35
C ALA A 103 1.78 -6.48 -7.82
N ARG A 104 0.72 -7.29 -7.83
CA ARG A 104 -0.65 -6.79 -8.09
C ARG A 104 -1.05 -5.73 -7.07
N GLY A 105 -0.70 -5.91 -5.80
CA GLY A 105 -0.92 -4.95 -4.73
C GLY A 105 -0.25 -3.60 -5.01
N LEU A 106 1.01 -3.61 -5.45
CA LEU A 106 1.71 -2.40 -5.93
C LEU A 106 0.97 -1.73 -7.09
N GLY A 107 0.53 -2.51 -8.08
CA GLY A 107 -0.27 -2.03 -9.19
C GLY A 107 -1.54 -1.31 -8.73
N ARG A 108 -2.27 -1.91 -7.79
CA ARG A 108 -3.48 -1.32 -7.19
C ARG A 108 -3.14 -0.01 -6.45
N ALA A 109 -2.06 0.01 -5.68
CA ALA A 109 -1.60 1.23 -5.00
C ALA A 109 -1.26 2.35 -6.00
N ILE A 110 -0.57 2.05 -7.10
CA ILE A 110 -0.27 3.02 -8.17
C ILE A 110 -1.55 3.63 -8.73
N ALA A 111 -2.57 2.82 -9.00
CA ALA A 111 -3.85 3.32 -9.48
C ALA A 111 -4.53 4.25 -8.47
N ILE A 112 -4.47 3.92 -7.18
CA ILE A 112 -5.06 4.73 -6.09
C ILE A 112 -4.29 6.05 -5.94
N VAL A 113 -2.97 5.99 -5.82
CA VAL A 113 -2.09 7.17 -5.72
C VAL A 113 -2.24 8.06 -6.95
N GLY A 114 -2.39 7.47 -8.14
CA GLY A 114 -2.54 8.21 -9.39
C GLY A 114 -3.77 9.11 -9.46
N VAL A 115 -4.80 8.87 -8.63
CA VAL A 115 -5.97 9.76 -8.52
C VAL A 115 -5.59 11.12 -7.91
N THR A 116 -4.69 11.14 -6.93
CA THR A 116 -4.35 12.34 -6.15
C THR A 116 -2.96 12.89 -6.47
N ASN A 117 -2.02 12.02 -6.85
CA ASN A 117 -0.64 12.36 -7.19
C ASN A 117 -0.15 11.53 -8.40
N PRO A 118 -0.49 11.95 -9.63
CA PRO A 118 -0.12 11.22 -10.84
C PRO A 118 1.40 11.17 -11.08
N THR A 119 2.15 12.16 -10.60
CA THR A 119 3.61 12.17 -10.71
C THR A 119 4.24 11.06 -9.88
N ALA A 120 3.84 10.93 -8.60
CA ALA A 120 4.33 9.84 -7.75
C ALA A 120 3.95 8.47 -8.33
N ALA A 121 2.72 8.31 -8.82
CA ALA A 121 2.29 7.07 -9.47
C ALA A 121 3.15 6.70 -10.69
N ALA A 122 3.53 7.69 -11.52
CA ALA A 122 4.42 7.46 -12.65
C ALA A 122 5.83 7.06 -12.20
N ASN A 123 6.36 7.68 -11.14
CA ASN A 123 7.67 7.32 -10.58
C ASN A 123 7.67 5.90 -9.98
N MET A 124 6.61 5.53 -9.26
CA MET A 124 6.43 4.18 -8.72
C MET A 124 6.39 3.13 -9.83
N GLN A 125 5.67 3.39 -10.92
CA GLN A 125 5.65 2.52 -12.10
C GLN A 125 7.05 2.40 -12.72
N ALA A 126 7.79 3.51 -12.83
CA ALA A 126 9.16 3.50 -13.34
C ALA A 126 10.12 2.68 -12.45
N GLN A 127 9.96 2.73 -11.13
CA GLN A 127 10.72 1.88 -10.20
C GLN A 127 10.44 0.39 -10.42
N ILE A 128 9.17 0.03 -10.63
CA ILE A 128 8.76 -1.35 -10.96
C ILE A 128 9.43 -1.81 -12.26
N GLU A 129 9.38 -0.98 -13.31
CA GLU A 129 10.00 -1.30 -14.60
C GLU A 129 11.52 -1.42 -14.50
N ALA A 130 12.16 -0.58 -13.67
CA ALA A 130 13.60 -0.62 -13.42
C ALA A 130 14.06 -1.89 -12.67
N SER A 131 13.16 -2.64 -12.03
CA SER A 131 13.50 -3.93 -11.39
C SER A 131 13.92 -5.00 -12.39
N ASN A 132 13.55 -4.86 -13.68
CA ASN A 132 13.74 -5.85 -14.74
C ASN A 132 13.13 -7.24 -14.44
N ASP A 133 12.24 -7.33 -13.46
CA ASP A 133 11.53 -8.55 -13.11
C ASP A 133 10.21 -8.64 -13.88
N THR A 134 10.16 -9.48 -14.90
CA THR A 134 9.02 -9.55 -15.83
C THR A 134 7.73 -9.99 -15.14
N THR A 135 7.81 -10.86 -14.14
CA THR A 135 6.65 -11.29 -13.35
C THR A 135 6.11 -10.15 -12.50
N LEU A 136 7.01 -9.39 -11.85
CA LEU A 136 6.65 -8.23 -11.05
C LEU A 136 6.00 -7.15 -11.92
N VAL A 137 6.62 -6.80 -13.06
CA VAL A 137 6.09 -5.80 -13.99
C VAL A 137 4.71 -6.22 -14.53
N SER A 138 4.57 -7.46 -15.00
CA SER A 138 3.29 -7.94 -15.57
C SER A 138 2.17 -7.93 -14.53
N SER A 139 2.45 -8.41 -13.32
CA SER A 139 1.45 -8.50 -12.24
C SER A 139 1.06 -7.11 -11.73
N ALA A 140 2.03 -6.19 -11.61
CA ALA A 140 1.74 -4.80 -11.26
C ALA A 140 0.86 -4.11 -12.31
N ASN A 141 1.14 -4.34 -13.60
CA ASN A 141 0.30 -3.80 -14.67
C ASN A 141 -1.14 -4.35 -14.62
N GLU A 142 -1.31 -5.64 -14.31
CA GLU A 142 -2.63 -6.25 -14.11
C GLU A 142 -3.39 -5.63 -12.93
N GLY A 143 -2.73 -5.49 -11.77
CA GLY A 143 -3.30 -4.86 -10.58
C GLY A 143 -3.71 -3.40 -10.83
N ASN A 144 -2.85 -2.63 -11.52
CA ASN A 144 -3.12 -1.25 -11.90
C ASN A 144 -4.32 -1.14 -12.85
N ALA A 145 -4.37 -1.95 -13.90
CA ALA A 145 -5.48 -1.96 -14.85
C ALA A 145 -6.82 -2.29 -14.16
N THR A 146 -6.82 -3.32 -13.31
CA THR A 146 -8.01 -3.76 -12.57
C THR A 146 -8.53 -2.68 -11.62
N GLN A 147 -7.63 -2.06 -10.84
CA GLN A 147 -8.00 -1.00 -9.91
C GLN A 147 -8.45 0.27 -10.64
N THR A 148 -7.77 0.65 -11.73
CA THR A 148 -8.14 1.79 -12.57
C THR A 148 -9.54 1.59 -13.17
N ALA A 149 -9.85 0.39 -13.68
CA ALA A 149 -11.19 0.07 -14.18
C ALA A 149 -12.26 0.17 -13.08
N SER A 150 -11.92 -0.29 -11.86
CA SER A 150 -12.81 -0.24 -10.70
C SER A 150 -13.09 1.19 -10.24
N ILE A 151 -12.07 2.06 -10.21
CA ILE A 151 -12.20 3.49 -9.91
C ILE A 151 -13.10 4.16 -10.96
N ARG A 152 -12.82 3.95 -12.25
CA ARG A 152 -13.65 4.52 -13.33
C ARG A 152 -15.11 4.09 -13.25
N SER A 153 -15.36 2.81 -12.95
CA SER A 153 -16.73 2.29 -12.79
C SER A 153 -17.45 2.92 -11.59
N SER A 154 -16.70 3.26 -10.54
CA SER A 154 -17.23 3.94 -9.36
C SER A 154 -17.48 5.44 -9.59
N THR A 155 -16.71 6.08 -10.48
CA THR A 155 -16.87 7.49 -10.84
C THR A 155 -17.88 7.71 -11.98
N GLY A 156 -18.12 6.71 -12.83
CA GLY A 156 -19.06 6.75 -13.95
C GLY A 156 -20.42 6.07 -13.71
N GLY A 157 -20.71 5.66 -12.47
CA GLY A 157 -21.93 4.94 -12.08
C GLY A 157 -23.21 5.78 -11.98
N ASP A 158 -23.19 7.04 -12.41
CA ASP A 158 -24.37 7.94 -12.48
C ASP A 158 -24.56 8.58 -13.87
N GLU A 159 -24.15 7.89 -14.94
CA GLU A 159 -24.53 8.26 -16.31
C GLU A 159 -24.96 7.01 -17.08
N GLY A 160 -26.13 6.45 -16.74
CA GLY A 160 -26.69 5.37 -17.55
C GLY A 160 -27.78 4.48 -16.94
N ALA A 161 -28.72 5.01 -16.17
CA ALA A 161 -29.95 4.27 -15.84
C ALA A 161 -31.16 5.22 -15.76
N GLY A 162 -31.54 5.76 -16.93
CA GLY A 162 -32.72 6.61 -17.06
C GLY A 162 -33.00 6.94 -18.52
N GLN A 163 -33.47 5.96 -19.30
CA GLN A 163 -34.29 6.26 -20.47
C GLN A 163 -35.59 6.90 -19.93
N GLN A 164 -35.59 8.22 -19.74
CA GLN A 164 -36.80 9.00 -19.88
C GLN A 164 -36.72 9.62 -21.27
N GLU A 165 -37.44 9.01 -22.20
CA GLU A 165 -37.86 9.67 -23.42
C GLU A 165 -38.51 10.98 -23.01
N ASP A 166 -37.82 12.10 -23.27
CA ASP A 166 -38.39 13.44 -23.20
C ASP A 166 -39.52 13.50 -24.23
N SER A 167 -40.73 13.19 -23.77
CA SER A 167 -41.97 13.35 -24.52
C SER A 167 -42.54 14.73 -24.22
N THR A 168 -41.78 15.78 -24.47
CA THR A 168 -42.36 17.11 -24.67
C THR A 168 -42.85 17.18 -26.12
N PRO A 169 -44.18 17.26 -26.38
CA PRO A 169 -44.66 17.46 -27.73
C PRO A 169 -44.31 18.89 -28.17
N GLU A 170 -43.38 19.01 -29.13
CA GLU A 170 -43.20 20.23 -29.92
C GLU A 170 -44.50 20.47 -30.71
N THR A 171 -45.38 21.35 -30.21
CA THR A 171 -46.51 21.84 -31.02
C THR A 171 -45.99 22.85 -32.05
N PRO A 172 -46.17 22.62 -33.36
CA PRO A 172 -45.83 23.62 -34.36
C PRO A 172 -46.77 24.83 -34.23
N VAL A 173 -46.18 26.01 -34.07
CA VAL A 173 -46.89 27.29 -34.18
C VAL A 173 -47.37 27.43 -35.63
N SER A 174 -48.69 27.37 -35.83
CA SER A 174 -49.28 27.62 -37.15
C SER A 174 -49.25 29.11 -37.48
N PRO A 175 -48.81 29.52 -38.69
CA PRO A 175 -48.89 30.90 -39.14
C PRO A 175 -50.33 31.24 -39.56
N ASN A 176 -50.77 32.44 -39.18
CA ASN A 176 -51.98 33.10 -39.69
C ASN A 176 -51.54 34.34 -40.47
#